data_AF-A0A938KM65-F1
#
_entry.id   AF-A0A938KM65-F1
#
_cell.length_a   1.000
_cell.length_b   1.000
_cell.length_c   1.000
_cell.angle_alpha   90.00
_cell.angle_beta   90.00
_cell.angle_gamma   90.00
#
_symmetry.space_group_name_H-M   'P 1'
#
loop_
_entity.id
_entity.type
_entity.pdbx_description
1 polymer ?
#
loop_
_entity_poly.entity_id
_entity_poly.type
_entity_poly.pdbx_seq_one_letter_code
_entity_poly.pdbx_strand_id
1 'polypeptide(L)'
;MAKSRQVRAPRLHRAAVSGFVLFSLLLGSTPLAAADWPHWHGPQRDSVWRETGILEQFPDGGPPIRWRTPIAAGYSSPAVAAGRVFLTDRPDSQTRGNAGNALVRTAEAGRERVLCLAESDGRVLWQFDYECPYNISYPAGPRASPAV
;
A
#
# COMPACT_ATOMS: atom_id res chain seq x y z
N MET A 1 70.07 -1.65 -45.72
CA MET A 1 68.62 -1.35 -45.79
C MET A 1 67.86 -2.39 -44.99
N ALA A 2 67.44 -2.09 -43.76
CA ALA A 2 66.58 -2.97 -42.96
C ALA A 2 65.40 -2.13 -42.44
N LYS A 3 64.18 -2.42 -42.92
CA LYS A 3 62.95 -1.77 -42.47
C LYS A 3 62.46 -2.49 -41.20
N SER A 4 62.51 -1.81 -40.05
CA SER A 4 61.88 -2.31 -38.82
C SER A 4 60.35 -2.24 -38.96
N ARG A 5 59.67 -3.35 -38.67
CA ARG A 5 58.21 -3.40 -38.56
C ARG A 5 57.81 -3.12 -37.11
N GLN A 6 57.14 -2.00 -36.89
CA GLN A 6 56.49 -1.68 -35.61
C GLN A 6 55.15 -2.42 -35.53
N VAL A 7 55.00 -3.30 -34.55
CA VAL A 7 53.72 -3.96 -34.22
C VAL A 7 52.95 -3.03 -33.27
N ARG A 8 51.79 -2.51 -33.71
CA ARG A 8 50.87 -1.76 -32.83
C ARG A 8 50.01 -2.74 -32.05
N ALA A 9 50.09 -2.68 -30.71
CA ALA A 9 49.17 -3.39 -29.83
C ALA A 9 47.76 -2.75 -29.87
N PRO A 10 46.67 -3.55 -29.83
CA PRO A 10 45.31 -3.03 -29.85
C PRO A 10 44.96 -2.35 -28.51
N ARG A 11 44.35 -1.15 -28.59
CA ARG A 11 43.87 -0.38 -27.44
C ARG A 11 42.60 -1.02 -26.85
N LEU A 12 42.74 -2.11 -26.09
CA LEU A 12 41.60 -2.83 -25.51
C LEU A 12 41.01 -2.23 -24.21
N HIS A 13 41.63 -1.21 -23.62
CA HIS A 13 41.26 -0.79 -22.26
C HIS A 13 40.05 0.15 -22.16
N ARG A 14 39.64 0.85 -23.22
CA ARG A 14 38.59 1.89 -23.11
C ARG A 14 37.16 1.36 -23.19
N ALA A 15 36.91 0.28 -23.92
CA ALA A 15 35.56 -0.26 -24.10
C ALA A 15 35.06 -1.06 -22.88
N ALA A 16 35.96 -1.80 -22.21
CA ALA A 16 35.60 -2.62 -21.05
C ALA A 16 35.21 -1.80 -19.83
N VAL A 17 35.81 -0.62 -19.64
CA VAL A 17 35.52 0.27 -18.50
C VAL A 17 34.14 0.92 -18.62
N SER A 18 33.72 1.35 -19.82
CA SER A 18 32.38 1.91 -20.04
C SER A 18 31.25 0.89 -19.86
N GLY A 19 31.46 -0.36 -20.28
CA GLY A 19 30.46 -1.42 -20.10
C GLY A 19 30.23 -1.78 -18.63
N PHE A 20 31.30 -1.78 -17.83
CA PHE A 20 31.23 -2.07 -16.40
C PHE A 20 30.50 -0.96 -15.62
N VAL A 21 30.76 0.32 -15.95
CA VAL A 21 30.08 1.47 -15.32
C VAL A 21 28.57 1.48 -15.63
N LEU A 22 28.17 1.16 -16.87
CA LEU A 22 26.75 1.09 -17.25
C LEU A 22 26.03 -0.08 -16.57
N PHE A 23 26.71 -1.22 -16.40
CA PHE A 23 26.20 -2.36 -15.64
C PHE A 23 26.03 -2.03 -14.16
N SER A 24 27.00 -1.36 -13.54
CA SER A 24 26.91 -0.93 -12.13
C SER A 24 25.79 0.09 -11.88
N LEU A 25 25.48 0.97 -12.85
CA LEU A 25 24.36 1.92 -12.76
C LEU A 25 22.98 1.23 -12.87
N LEU A 26 22.88 0.10 -13.56
CA LEU A 26 21.64 -0.68 -13.66
C LEU A 26 21.35 -1.52 -12.41
N LEU A 27 22.37 -1.87 -11.62
CA LEU A 27 22.21 -2.64 -10.37
C LEU A 27 21.89 -1.78 -9.12
N GLY A 28 21.94 -0.45 -9.22
CA GLY A 28 21.95 0.45 -8.06
C GLY A 28 20.61 1.00 -7.58
N SER A 29 19.48 0.60 -8.16
CA SER A 29 18.15 1.14 -7.79
C SER A 29 17.33 0.11 -7.01
N THR A 30 17.72 -0.19 -5.77
CA THR A 30 16.79 -0.80 -4.83
C THR A 30 15.73 0.25 -4.48
N PRO A 31 14.46 0.08 -4.86
CA PRO A 31 13.42 1.00 -4.40
C PRO A 31 13.41 0.95 -2.88
N LEU A 32 13.43 2.13 -2.25
CA LEU A 32 13.13 2.25 -0.83
C LEU A 32 11.63 1.97 -0.67
N ALA A 33 11.26 0.70 -0.64
CA ALA A 33 9.91 0.26 -0.35
C ALA A 33 9.73 0.32 1.17
N ALA A 34 8.68 1.01 1.61
CA ALA A 34 8.18 0.86 2.98
C ALA A 34 7.82 -0.62 3.21
N ALA A 35 7.82 -1.05 4.47
CA ALA A 35 7.46 -2.41 4.83
C ALA A 35 5.94 -2.61 4.68
N ASP A 36 5.57 -3.76 4.13
CA ASP A 36 4.17 -4.16 4.02
C ASP A 36 3.53 -4.37 5.42
N TRP A 37 2.23 -4.10 5.50
CA TRP A 37 1.38 -4.36 6.66
C TRP A 37 0.16 -5.22 6.24
N PRO A 38 0.36 -6.52 5.99
CA PRO A 38 -0.61 -7.37 5.27
C PRO A 38 -1.84 -7.79 6.09
N HIS A 39 -1.81 -7.67 7.42
CA HIS A 39 -2.91 -8.10 8.27
C HIS A 39 -2.91 -7.39 9.64
N TRP A 40 -3.97 -7.63 10.41
CA TRP A 40 -4.08 -7.16 11.79
C TRP A 40 -2.83 -7.51 12.61
N HIS A 41 -2.38 -6.56 13.43
CA HIS A 41 -1.12 -6.61 14.18
C HIS A 41 0.18 -6.66 13.35
N GLY A 42 0.13 -6.40 12.04
CA GLY A 42 1.31 -6.31 11.18
C GLY A 42 1.93 -7.66 10.86
N PRO A 43 3.02 -7.70 10.07
CA PRO A 43 3.56 -8.93 9.49
C PRO A 43 3.97 -10.01 10.51
N GLN A 44 4.33 -9.61 11.73
CA GLN A 44 4.70 -10.53 12.82
C GLN A 44 3.57 -10.77 13.84
N ARG A 45 2.39 -10.16 13.63
CA ARG A 45 1.22 -10.21 14.54
C ARG A 45 1.52 -9.75 15.96
N ASP A 46 2.42 -8.78 16.10
CA ASP A 46 2.89 -8.26 17.38
C ASP A 46 2.59 -6.77 17.59
N SER A 47 1.90 -6.12 16.65
CA SER A 47 1.60 -4.68 16.69
C SER A 47 2.84 -3.78 16.69
N VAL A 48 4.00 -4.27 16.24
CA VAL A 48 5.23 -3.48 16.25
C VAL A 48 5.56 -2.89 14.88
N TRP A 49 5.62 -1.56 14.82
CA TRP A 49 6.19 -0.83 13.70
C TRP A 49 7.72 -0.84 13.78
N ARG A 50 8.38 -1.23 12.69
CA ARG A 50 9.84 -1.44 12.66
C ARG A 50 10.60 -0.51 11.72
N GLU A 51 9.90 0.42 11.06
CA GLU A 51 10.59 1.40 10.21
C GLU A 51 11.17 2.54 11.02
N THR A 52 12.18 3.18 10.45
CA THR A 52 12.84 4.38 10.98
C THR A 52 12.38 5.62 10.21
N GLY A 53 12.82 6.81 10.61
CA GLY A 53 12.46 8.06 9.91
C GLY A 53 11.04 8.57 10.19
N ILE A 54 10.39 8.03 11.24
CA ILE A 54 9.13 8.56 11.77
C ILE A 54 9.33 9.98 12.30
N LEU A 55 8.38 10.85 12.00
CA LEU A 55 8.35 12.21 12.52
C LEU A 55 7.97 12.17 14.00
N GLU A 56 8.85 12.66 14.88
CA GLU A 56 8.53 12.86 16.31
C GLU A 56 7.55 14.02 16.52
N GLN A 57 7.59 15.02 15.62
CA GLN A 57 6.68 16.15 15.61
C GLN A 57 6.21 16.42 14.18
N PHE A 58 4.90 16.63 14.02
CA PHE A 58 4.35 17.06 12.75
C PHE A 58 4.68 18.54 12.48
N PRO A 59 4.92 18.91 11.22
CA PRO A 59 5.12 20.31 10.86
C PRO A 59 3.84 21.13 11.08
N ASP A 60 3.98 22.45 11.18
CA ASP A 60 2.85 23.39 11.22
C ASP A 60 2.00 23.24 9.95
N GLY A 61 0.86 22.56 10.05
CA GLY A 61 0.00 22.18 8.91
C GLY A 61 -0.13 20.67 8.65
N GLY A 62 0.64 19.85 9.36
CA GLY A 62 0.58 18.38 9.29
C GLY A 62 1.38 17.78 8.12
N PRO A 63 1.55 16.45 8.10
CA PRO A 63 2.23 15.77 7.00
C PRO A 63 1.47 15.98 5.67
N PRO A 64 2.19 16.08 4.54
CA PRO A 64 1.55 16.27 3.24
C PRO A 64 0.65 15.07 2.89
N ILE A 65 -0.57 15.36 2.49
CA ILE A 65 -1.51 14.32 2.04
C ILE A 65 -1.09 13.86 0.64
N ARG A 66 -0.80 12.56 0.49
CA ARG A 66 -0.43 11.97 -0.80
C ARG A 66 -1.65 11.78 -1.72
N TRP A 67 -2.75 11.29 -1.19
CA TRP A 67 -4.01 11.07 -1.91
C TRP A 67 -5.17 10.90 -0.93
N ARG A 68 -6.40 10.96 -1.46
CA ARG A 68 -7.64 10.65 -0.73
C ARG A 68 -8.59 9.90 -1.66
N THR A 69 -9.18 8.82 -1.16
CA THR A 69 -10.18 8.03 -1.88
C THR A 69 -11.46 7.97 -1.06
N PRO A 70 -12.62 8.38 -1.61
CA PRO A 70 -13.89 8.22 -0.94
C PRO A 70 -14.21 6.75 -0.69
N ILE A 71 -14.56 6.42 0.55
CA ILE A 71 -15.01 5.09 0.98
C ILE A 71 -16.32 5.23 1.76
N ALA A 72 -17.04 4.12 1.88
CA ALA A 72 -18.24 4.04 2.71
C ALA A 72 -17.90 3.80 4.18
N ALA A 73 -18.94 3.66 5.01
CA ALA A 73 -18.74 3.43 6.44
C ALA A 73 -18.22 2.01 6.72
N GLY A 74 -17.47 1.88 7.81
CA GLY A 74 -16.86 0.63 8.25
C GLY A 74 -15.94 0.86 9.45
N TYR A 75 -15.53 -0.24 10.08
CA TYR A 75 -14.60 -0.25 11.21
C TYR A 75 -13.31 -1.03 10.89
N SER A 76 -13.21 -1.52 9.65
CA SER A 76 -12.07 -2.29 9.17
C SER A 76 -10.81 -1.43 9.09
N SER A 77 -9.67 -1.97 9.54
CA SER A 77 -8.38 -1.33 9.27
C SER A 77 -7.91 -1.67 7.86
N PRO A 78 -7.18 -0.76 7.18
CA PRO A 78 -6.56 -1.10 5.91
C PRO A 78 -5.44 -2.14 6.11
N ALA A 79 -5.22 -2.97 5.10
CA ALA A 79 -4.01 -3.78 4.93
C ALA A 79 -3.24 -3.26 3.72
N VAL A 80 -1.92 -3.18 3.80
CA VAL A 80 -1.06 -2.68 2.73
C VAL A 80 -0.07 -3.76 2.35
N ALA A 81 -0.07 -4.19 1.10
CA ALA A 81 0.88 -5.18 0.63
C ALA A 81 1.12 -5.08 -0.88
N ALA A 82 2.39 -5.18 -1.28
CA ALA A 82 2.82 -5.21 -2.67
C ALA A 82 2.23 -4.08 -3.53
N GLY A 83 2.36 -2.83 -3.07
CA GLY A 83 1.92 -1.64 -3.82
C GLY A 83 0.41 -1.40 -3.81
N ARG A 84 -0.33 -2.07 -2.91
CA ARG A 84 -1.80 -2.06 -2.86
C ARG A 84 -2.31 -1.85 -1.44
N VAL A 85 -3.44 -1.16 -1.35
CA VAL A 85 -4.19 -0.97 -0.11
C VAL A 85 -5.51 -1.73 -0.21
N PHE A 86 -5.79 -2.58 0.77
CA PHE A 86 -7.00 -3.38 0.87
C PHE A 86 -7.85 -2.90 2.04
N LEU A 87 -9.15 -2.75 1.83
CA LEU A 87 -10.10 -2.29 2.85
C LEU A 87 -11.47 -2.91 2.61
N THR A 88 -12.27 -3.04 3.66
CA THR A 88 -13.70 -3.35 3.51
C THR A 88 -14.57 -2.20 4.01
N ASP A 89 -15.66 -1.90 3.29
CA ASP A 89 -16.66 -0.90 3.66
C ASP A 89 -18.10 -1.40 3.41
N ARG A 90 -19.11 -0.66 3.89
CA ARG A 90 -20.55 -0.93 3.69
C ARG A 90 -21.19 0.26 2.96
N PRO A 91 -21.29 0.23 1.61
CA PRO A 91 -21.87 1.32 0.81
C PRO A 91 -23.28 1.73 1.20
N ASP A 92 -24.11 0.75 1.59
CA ASP A 92 -25.52 0.97 1.91
C ASP A 92 -25.73 1.28 3.40
N SER A 93 -24.66 1.55 4.15
CA SER A 93 -24.74 1.90 5.56
C SER A 93 -25.53 3.20 5.75
N GLN A 94 -26.69 3.09 6.38
CA GLN A 94 -27.36 4.24 6.96
C GLN A 94 -26.66 4.59 8.27
N THR A 95 -25.46 5.18 8.19
CA THR A 95 -24.68 5.65 9.34
C THR A 95 -25.48 6.62 10.24
N ARG A 96 -26.60 7.15 9.72
CA ARG A 96 -27.55 8.03 10.42
C ARG A 96 -28.76 7.31 11.05
N GLY A 97 -29.11 6.09 10.63
CA GLY A 97 -30.34 5.41 11.06
C GLY A 97 -30.37 5.06 12.56
N ASN A 98 -29.20 4.79 13.15
CA ASN A 98 -29.03 4.49 14.58
C ASN A 98 -28.36 5.63 15.37
N ALA A 99 -28.33 6.86 14.83
CA ALA A 99 -27.73 8.01 15.52
C ALA A 99 -28.34 8.31 16.90
N GLY A 100 -29.50 7.71 17.23
CA GLY A 100 -30.12 7.78 18.55
C GLY A 100 -29.76 6.66 19.53
N ASN A 101 -29.33 5.47 19.07
CA ASN A 101 -28.92 4.37 19.94
C ASN A 101 -28.18 3.24 19.18
N ALA A 102 -26.85 3.34 19.06
CA ALA A 102 -26.03 2.34 18.38
C ALA A 102 -25.99 0.95 19.07
N LEU A 103 -26.55 0.83 20.28
CA LEU A 103 -26.62 -0.45 21.01
C LEU A 103 -27.78 -1.32 20.54
N VAL A 104 -28.79 -0.75 19.90
CA VAL A 104 -29.94 -1.51 19.39
C VAL A 104 -29.51 -2.32 18.18
N ARG A 105 -29.84 -3.62 18.21
CA ARG A 105 -29.67 -4.51 17.06
C ARG A 105 -30.87 -4.32 16.14
N THR A 106 -30.59 -3.88 14.92
CA THR A 106 -31.60 -3.78 13.86
C THR A 106 -31.27 -4.83 12.82
N ALA A 107 -32.27 -5.63 12.45
CA ALA A 107 -32.15 -6.53 11.31
C ALA A 107 -32.29 -5.71 10.02
N GLU A 108 -31.25 -5.69 9.19
CA GLU A 108 -31.21 -4.91 7.97
C GLU A 108 -30.62 -5.74 6.84
N ALA A 109 -31.13 -5.54 5.64
CA ALA A 109 -30.39 -5.92 4.45
C ALA A 109 -29.08 -5.11 4.42
N GLY A 110 -28.01 -5.74 3.96
CA GLY A 110 -26.71 -5.09 3.89
C GLY A 110 -25.90 -5.69 2.75
N ARG A 111 -24.94 -4.90 2.31
CA ARG A 111 -23.95 -5.28 1.33
C ARG A 111 -22.63 -4.72 1.79
N GLU A 112 -21.63 -5.57 1.87
CA GLU A 112 -20.27 -5.17 2.13
C GLU A 112 -19.48 -5.20 0.83
N ARG A 113 -18.41 -4.43 0.81
CA ARG A 113 -17.52 -4.29 -0.33
C ARG A 113 -16.09 -4.43 0.12
N VAL A 114 -15.32 -5.24 -0.61
CA VAL A 114 -13.86 -5.28 -0.55
C VAL A 114 -13.32 -4.36 -1.63
N LEU A 115 -12.40 -3.47 -1.26
CA LEU A 115 -11.71 -2.54 -2.14
C LEU A 115 -10.23 -2.90 -2.20
N CYS A 116 -9.66 -2.79 -3.41
CA CYS A 116 -8.22 -2.74 -3.61
C CYS A 116 -7.87 -1.44 -4.32
N LEU A 117 -7.01 -0.64 -3.70
CA LEU A 117 -6.52 0.63 -4.21
C LEU A 117 -5.03 0.50 -4.56
N ALA A 118 -4.58 1.26 -5.56
CA ALA A 118 -3.16 1.46 -5.78
C ALA A 118 -2.59 2.33 -4.65
N GLU A 119 -1.50 1.87 -4.03
CA GLU A 119 -0.84 2.62 -2.94
C GLU A 119 -0.27 3.96 -3.43
N SER A 120 0.11 4.04 -4.72
CA SER A 120 0.76 5.22 -5.31
C SER A 120 -0.15 6.44 -5.42
N ASP A 121 -1.42 6.25 -5.76
CA ASP A 121 -2.35 7.32 -6.12
C ASP A 121 -3.77 7.16 -5.53
N GLY A 122 -4.04 6.08 -4.80
CA GLY A 122 -5.34 5.80 -4.19
C GLY A 122 -6.41 5.33 -5.18
N ARG A 123 -6.08 5.16 -6.48
CA ARG A 123 -7.06 4.74 -7.49
C ARG A 123 -7.58 3.33 -7.16
N VAL A 124 -8.90 3.15 -7.23
CA VAL A 124 -9.52 1.81 -7.15
C VAL A 124 -9.03 0.94 -8.30
N LEU A 125 -8.32 -0.14 -7.99
CA LEU A 125 -7.88 -1.14 -8.95
C LEU A 125 -8.99 -2.15 -9.23
N TRP A 126 -9.67 -2.59 -8.18
CA TRP A 126 -10.84 -3.44 -8.27
C TRP A 126 -11.69 -3.33 -7.00
N GLN A 127 -12.93 -3.78 -7.10
CA GLN A 127 -13.83 -3.95 -5.97
C GLN A 127 -14.62 -5.24 -6.11
N PHE A 128 -15.03 -5.80 -4.98
CA PHE A 128 -15.93 -6.94 -4.93
C PHE A 128 -17.02 -6.71 -3.89
N ASP A 129 -18.28 -6.84 -4.29
CA ASP A 129 -19.45 -6.59 -3.46
C ASP A 129 -20.17 -7.91 -3.14
N TYR A 130 -20.64 -8.08 -1.91
CA TYR A 130 -21.42 -9.25 -1.51
C TYR A 130 -22.54 -8.89 -0.53
N GLU A 131 -23.66 -9.62 -0.63
CA GLU A 131 -24.77 -9.51 0.30
C GLU A 131 -24.33 -9.99 1.69
N CYS A 132 -24.61 -9.17 2.70
CA CYS A 132 -24.31 -9.43 4.09
C CYS A 132 -25.43 -8.83 4.94
N PRO A 133 -26.44 -9.61 5.35
CA PRO A 133 -27.49 -9.11 6.23
C PRO A 133 -26.92 -8.81 7.61
N TYR A 134 -27.31 -7.67 8.18
CA TYR A 134 -26.84 -7.21 9.47
C TYR A 134 -27.90 -7.47 10.54
N ASN A 135 -27.47 -8.01 11.67
CA ASN A 135 -28.26 -8.08 12.89
C ASN A 135 -27.31 -7.89 14.08
N ILE A 136 -26.75 -6.69 14.22
CA ILE A 136 -25.71 -6.38 15.19
C ILE A 136 -25.85 -4.92 15.66
N SER A 137 -25.39 -4.63 16.88
CA SER A 137 -25.18 -3.26 17.35
C SER A 137 -24.03 -2.62 16.56
N TYR A 138 -24.00 -1.30 16.45
CA TYR A 138 -23.05 -0.58 15.59
C TYR A 138 -23.05 -1.09 14.13
N PRO A 139 -24.19 -1.06 13.42
CA PRO A 139 -24.30 -1.71 12.11
C PRO A 139 -23.57 -0.96 10.98
N ALA A 140 -22.72 0.04 11.25
CA ALA A 140 -22.16 0.91 10.22
C ALA A 140 -21.27 0.20 9.18
N GLY A 141 -20.72 -0.98 9.49
CA GLY A 141 -20.00 -1.77 8.49
C GLY A 141 -19.07 -2.84 9.07
N PRO A 142 -18.22 -3.43 8.20
CA PRO A 142 -17.34 -4.54 8.55
C PRO A 142 -16.31 -4.13 9.59
N ARG A 143 -15.91 -5.10 10.44
CA ARG A 143 -14.94 -4.91 11.54
C ARG A 143 -13.65 -5.69 11.37
N ALA A 144 -13.62 -6.62 10.43
CA ALA A 144 -12.44 -7.43 10.18
C ALA A 144 -11.49 -6.68 9.25
N SER A 145 -10.21 -6.66 9.60
CA SER A 145 -9.14 -6.24 8.70
C SER A 145 -8.91 -7.31 7.64
N PRO A 146 -8.74 -6.95 6.35
CA PRO A 146 -8.26 -7.89 5.35
C PRO A 146 -6.94 -8.54 5.78
N ALA A 147 -6.75 -9.78 5.37
CA ALA A 147 -5.47 -10.48 5.45
C ALA A 147 -5.05 -10.85 4.02
N VAL A 148 -3.88 -10.37 3.61
CA VAL A 148 -3.35 -10.52 2.24
C VAL A 148 -1.94 -11.07 2.21
#